data_AF-A0A7K2YK66-F1
#
_entry.id   AF-A0A7K2YK66-F1
#
_cell.length_a   1.000
_cell.length_b   1.000
_cell.length_c   1.000
_cell.angle_alpha   90.00
_cell.angle_beta   90.00
_cell.angle_gamma   90.00
#
_symmetry.space_group_name_H-M   'P 1'
#
loop_
_entity.id
_entity.type
_entity.pdbx_description
1 polymer ?
#
loop_
_entity_poly.entity_id
_entity_poly.type
_entity_poly.pdbx_seq_one_letter_code
_entity_poly.pdbx_strand_id
1 'polypeptide(L)'
;MPPSDIPAADDGAQTHVQPISITPIGAPLTIEDVSAPGGCGDGCGCAGGDIDIDADLLDEFVTEQVLVRLETEPAFLARSIAALAAADDLDPELTEEIEELESDPVLLRDVLAATRESLPDMESDAVVLLFRYVIDHVALGPEELPLEDRVMIEWRVEPAGV
;
A
#
# COMPACT_ATOMS: atom_id res chain seq x y z
N MET A 1 25.45 -17.32 62.68
CA MET A 1 26.47 -16.25 62.67
C MET A 1 27.58 -16.67 61.71
N PRO A 2 28.01 -15.85 60.74
CA PRO A 2 27.39 -14.71 60.08
C PRO A 2 27.11 -14.98 58.57
N PRO A 3 26.41 -14.06 57.89
CA PRO A 3 26.25 -14.02 56.43
C PRO A 3 27.41 -13.24 55.78
N SER A 4 27.72 -13.54 54.52
CA SER A 4 28.49 -12.62 53.66
C SER A 4 27.67 -12.33 52.41
N ASP A 5 27.14 -11.13 52.44
CA ASP A 5 26.71 -10.26 51.36
C ASP A 5 27.86 -10.03 50.36
N ILE A 6 27.55 -9.96 49.06
CA ILE A 6 27.94 -8.89 48.10
C ILE A 6 27.48 -9.27 46.67
N PRO A 7 27.18 -8.28 45.79
CA PRO A 7 26.02 -8.30 44.89
C PRO A 7 26.34 -8.17 43.38
N ALA A 8 25.24 -8.17 42.60
CA ALA A 8 25.00 -7.45 41.34
C ALA A 8 25.87 -7.73 40.08
N ALA A 9 25.22 -8.33 39.08
CA ALA A 9 25.35 -8.07 37.64
C ALA A 9 24.07 -8.65 37.02
N ASP A 10 23.06 -7.85 36.72
CA ASP A 10 22.90 -7.03 35.51
C ASP A 10 22.98 -7.82 34.19
N ASP A 11 21.98 -7.52 33.38
CA ASP A 11 21.81 -7.79 31.96
C ASP A 11 21.45 -9.22 31.50
N GLY A 12 20.19 -9.33 31.15
CA GLY A 12 19.58 -10.45 30.44
C GLY A 12 18.21 -10.01 29.98
N ALA A 13 18.18 -8.95 29.16
CA ALA A 13 16.99 -8.46 28.49
C ALA A 13 16.31 -9.62 27.77
N GLN A 14 15.23 -10.13 28.36
CA GLN A 14 14.28 -10.94 27.62
C GLN A 14 13.56 -9.97 26.69
N THR A 15 14.00 -9.95 25.43
CA THR A 15 13.28 -9.30 24.33
C THR A 15 11.98 -10.06 24.14
N HIS A 16 10.99 -9.69 24.95
CA HIS A 16 9.60 -10.09 24.79
C HIS A 16 9.11 -9.42 23.50
N VAL A 17 9.21 -10.14 22.39
CA VAL A 17 8.60 -9.76 21.11
C VAL A 17 7.09 -9.82 21.33
N GLN A 18 6.48 -8.68 21.67
CA GLN A 18 5.03 -8.53 21.60
C GLN A 18 4.65 -8.61 20.11
N PRO A 19 3.63 -9.40 19.72
CA PRO A 19 3.00 -9.19 18.43
C PRO A 19 2.40 -7.79 18.42
N ILE A 20 2.87 -6.94 17.51
CA ILE A 20 2.29 -5.62 17.29
C ILE A 20 0.90 -5.88 16.72
N SER A 21 -0.14 -5.58 17.51
CA SER A 21 -1.51 -5.52 17.01
C SER A 21 -1.57 -4.36 16.02
N ILE A 22 -1.53 -4.67 14.73
CA ILE A 22 -1.82 -3.71 13.67
C ILE A 22 -3.34 -3.52 13.71
N THR A 23 -3.75 -2.39 14.26
CA THR A 23 -5.11 -1.86 14.12
C THR A 23 -5.41 -1.70 12.63
N PRO A 24 -6.60 -2.10 12.12
CA PRO A 24 -6.98 -1.79 10.75
C PRO A 24 -7.05 -0.27 10.60
N ILE A 25 -6.10 0.31 9.87
CA ILE A 25 -6.15 1.71 9.46
C ILE A 25 -7.11 1.74 8.28
N GLY A 26 -8.40 1.91 8.61
CA GLY A 26 -9.39 2.39 7.67
C GLY A 26 -9.13 3.87 7.41
N ALA A 27 -8.50 4.15 6.27
CA ALA A 27 -8.69 5.37 5.52
C ALA A 27 -8.24 5.07 4.07
N PRO A 28 -9.15 5.09 3.08
CA PRO A 28 -8.73 5.08 1.69
C PRO A 28 -7.86 6.31 1.44
N LEU A 29 -6.72 6.11 0.78
CA LEU A 29 -5.85 7.19 0.32
C LEU A 29 -6.65 8.09 -0.63
N THR A 30 -7.16 9.21 -0.13
CA THR A 30 -7.64 10.31 -0.95
C THR A 30 -6.48 11.26 -1.20
N ILE A 31 -6.24 11.63 -2.46
CA ILE A 31 -5.20 12.55 -2.93
C ILE A 31 -5.50 14.03 -2.53
N GLU A 32 -6.36 14.26 -1.52
CA GLU A 32 -6.84 15.60 -1.13
C GLU A 32 -6.52 16.01 0.32
N ASP A 33 -5.36 15.64 0.88
CA ASP A 33 -4.89 16.24 2.15
C ASP A 33 -3.43 16.70 2.11
N VAL A 34 -3.10 17.55 1.13
CA VAL A 34 -1.93 18.43 1.23
C VAL A 34 -2.40 19.89 1.39
N SER A 35 -2.89 20.24 2.58
CA SER A 35 -2.69 21.58 3.20
C SER A 35 -3.66 21.80 4.37
N ALA A 36 -3.15 21.71 5.59
CA ALA A 36 -3.67 22.51 6.70
C ALA A 36 -2.55 22.91 7.68
N PRO A 37 -2.29 24.22 7.91
CA PRO A 37 -1.37 24.66 8.95
C PRO A 37 -2.08 24.63 10.32
N GLY A 38 -2.06 23.46 10.97
CA GLY A 38 -2.54 23.26 12.33
C GLY A 38 -1.37 23.17 13.32
N GLY A 39 -1.32 24.08 14.30
CA GLY A 39 -0.18 24.28 15.19
C GLY A 39 0.19 23.09 16.09
N CYS A 40 1.51 22.86 16.22
CA CYS A 40 2.10 21.87 17.11
C CYS A 40 2.01 22.33 18.57
N GLY A 41 1.15 21.68 19.35
CA GLY A 41 1.13 21.77 20.82
C GLY A 41 2.08 20.75 21.45
N ASP A 42 3.09 21.28 22.14
CA ASP A 42 3.91 20.71 23.22
C ASP A 42 3.98 19.17 23.36
N GLY A 43 5.16 18.61 23.06
CA GLY A 43 5.70 17.51 23.88
C GLY A 43 5.40 16.06 23.49
N CYS A 44 5.10 15.76 22.23
CA CYS A 44 5.24 14.38 21.72
C CYS A 44 6.41 14.32 20.73
N GLY A 45 7.48 13.61 21.09
CA GLY A 45 8.50 13.20 20.15
C GLY A 45 7.92 12.16 19.21
N CYS A 46 7.14 12.61 18.22
CA CYS A 46 6.87 11.82 17.03
C CYS A 46 8.18 11.79 16.24
N ALA A 47 9.04 10.82 16.55
CA ALA A 47 10.03 10.34 15.59
C ALA A 47 9.30 9.50 14.53
N GLY A 48 8.27 10.07 13.91
CA GLY A 48 7.85 9.66 12.58
C GLY A 48 8.68 10.54 11.67
N GLY A 49 9.76 10.00 11.11
CA GLY A 49 10.39 10.67 9.98
C GLY A 49 9.29 10.90 8.96
N ASP A 50 9.03 12.15 8.62
CA ASP A 50 8.10 12.51 7.57
C ASP A 50 8.56 11.76 6.32
N ILE A 51 7.86 10.67 5.95
CA ILE A 51 8.16 9.93 4.73
C ILE A 51 7.65 10.81 3.59
N ASP A 52 8.45 11.81 3.23
CA ASP A 52 8.14 12.77 2.20
C ASP A 52 8.47 12.14 0.85
N ILE A 53 7.44 11.86 0.08
CA ILE A 53 7.54 11.47 -1.33
C ILE A 53 6.58 12.33 -2.12
N ASP A 54 7.06 12.83 -3.25
CA ASP A 54 6.25 13.58 -4.18
C ASP A 54 5.15 12.67 -4.75
N ALA A 55 3.89 13.12 -4.68
CA ALA A 55 2.74 12.30 -5.05
C ALA A 55 2.72 11.97 -6.54
N ASP A 56 3.13 12.91 -7.40
CA ASP A 56 3.24 12.70 -8.84
C ASP A 56 4.33 11.66 -9.15
N LEU A 57 5.44 11.72 -8.42
CA LEU A 57 6.53 10.74 -8.55
C LEU A 57 6.14 9.33 -8.07
N LEU A 58 5.37 9.23 -6.99
CA LEU A 58 4.83 7.95 -6.53
C LEU A 58 3.82 7.38 -7.53
N ASP A 59 2.92 8.21 -8.04
CA ASP A 59 1.92 7.82 -9.03
C ASP A 59 2.57 7.31 -10.32
N GLU A 60 3.55 8.04 -10.86
CA GLU A 60 4.32 7.63 -12.05
C GLU A 60 5.03 6.29 -11.82
N PHE A 61 5.68 6.12 -10.67
CA PHE A 61 6.38 4.89 -10.34
C PHE A 61 5.43 3.70 -10.22
N VAL A 62 4.32 3.83 -9.47
CA VAL A 62 3.35 2.74 -9.30
C VAL A 62 2.70 2.38 -10.63
N THR A 63 2.35 3.38 -11.44
CA THR A 63 1.82 3.19 -12.79
C THR A 63 2.76 2.35 -13.65
N GLU A 64 4.05 2.72 -13.69
CA GLU A 64 5.06 1.99 -14.46
C GLU A 64 5.23 0.55 -13.97
N GLN A 65 5.21 0.31 -12.67
CA GLN A 65 5.31 -1.04 -12.10
C GLN A 65 4.10 -1.92 -12.44
N VAL A 66 2.90 -1.35 -12.40
CA VAL A 66 1.66 -2.05 -12.84
C VAL A 66 1.77 -2.41 -14.31
N LEU A 67 2.24 -1.49 -15.16
CA LEU A 67 2.39 -1.70 -16.60
C LEU A 67 3.37 -2.83 -16.91
N VAL A 68 4.58 -2.77 -16.35
CA VAL A 68 5.60 -3.80 -16.53
C VAL A 68 5.05 -5.19 -16.16
N ARG A 69 4.23 -5.24 -15.10
CA ARG A 69 3.64 -6.49 -14.62
C ARG A 69 2.52 -7.00 -15.51
N LEU A 70 1.64 -6.14 -16.02
CA LEU A 70 0.61 -6.50 -17.00
C LEU A 70 1.22 -7.01 -18.30
N GLU A 71 2.32 -6.42 -18.76
CA GLU A 71 3.06 -6.85 -19.96
C GLU A 71 3.75 -8.21 -19.76
N THR A 72 4.34 -8.42 -18.59
CA THR A 72 5.08 -9.66 -18.28
C THR A 72 4.14 -10.82 -17.97
N GLU A 73 3.02 -10.54 -17.31
CA GLU A 73 2.04 -11.54 -16.87
C GLU A 73 0.63 -11.15 -17.40
N PRO A 74 0.26 -11.50 -18.65
CA PRO A 74 -1.03 -11.07 -19.24
C PRO A 74 -2.26 -11.65 -18.52
N ALA A 75 -2.08 -12.73 -17.76
CA ALA A 75 -3.13 -13.32 -16.91
C ALA A 75 -3.22 -12.66 -15.52
N PHE A 76 -2.36 -11.69 -15.19
CA PHE A 76 -2.30 -11.04 -13.89
C PHE A 76 -3.62 -10.34 -13.56
N LEU A 77 -4.13 -9.46 -14.44
CA LEU A 77 -5.39 -8.73 -14.21
C LEU A 77 -6.56 -9.68 -13.94
N ALA A 78 -6.74 -10.69 -14.79
CA ALA A 78 -7.84 -11.66 -14.62
C ALA A 78 -7.72 -12.45 -13.31
N ARG A 79 -6.51 -12.80 -12.89
CA ARG A 79 -6.28 -13.45 -11.58
C ARG A 79 -6.57 -12.49 -10.42
N SER A 80 -6.19 -11.22 -10.54
CA SER A 80 -6.44 -10.22 -9.50
C SER A 80 -7.92 -9.93 -9.32
N ILE A 81 -8.68 -9.81 -10.42
CA ILE A 81 -10.15 -9.69 -10.38
C ILE A 81 -10.78 -10.93 -9.75
N ALA A 82 -10.31 -12.14 -10.12
CA ALA A 82 -10.83 -13.38 -9.55
C ALA A 82 -10.51 -13.51 -8.05
N ALA A 83 -9.32 -13.09 -7.62
CA ALA A 83 -8.91 -13.08 -6.22
C ALA A 83 -9.73 -12.07 -5.41
N LEU A 84 -9.98 -10.88 -5.98
CA LEU A 84 -10.85 -9.87 -5.39
C LEU A 84 -12.27 -10.41 -5.20
N ALA A 85 -12.85 -11.00 -6.24
CA ALA A 85 -14.21 -11.56 -6.18
C ALA A 85 -14.34 -12.75 -5.22
N ALA A 86 -13.23 -13.41 -4.88
CA ALA A 86 -13.19 -14.51 -3.93
C ALA A 86 -12.81 -14.07 -2.50
N ALA A 87 -12.46 -12.80 -2.29
CA ALA A 87 -12.10 -12.27 -0.98
C ALA A 87 -13.36 -12.08 -0.14
N ASP A 88 -13.44 -12.78 1.00
CA ASP A 88 -14.57 -12.67 1.95
C ASP A 88 -14.40 -11.49 2.92
N ASP A 89 -13.16 -11.03 3.12
CA ASP A 89 -12.79 -9.96 4.06
C ASP A 89 -12.37 -8.67 3.35
N LEU A 90 -13.00 -8.35 2.21
CA LEU A 90 -12.75 -7.08 1.54
C LEU A 90 -13.32 -5.92 2.37
N ASP A 91 -12.58 -4.82 2.43
CA ASP A 91 -13.05 -3.61 3.08
C ASP A 91 -14.36 -3.11 2.38
N PRO A 92 -15.42 -2.77 3.15
CA PRO A 92 -16.70 -2.39 2.57
C PRO A 92 -16.62 -1.05 1.81
N GLU A 93 -15.77 -0.12 2.22
CA GLU A 93 -15.58 1.15 1.49
C GLU A 93 -14.89 0.88 0.16
N LEU A 94 -13.87 0.02 0.15
CA LEU A 94 -13.23 -0.43 -1.09
C LEU A 94 -14.23 -1.16 -2.01
N THR A 95 -15.11 -1.99 -1.45
CA THR A 95 -16.12 -2.71 -2.23
C THR A 95 -17.09 -1.72 -2.90
N GLU A 96 -17.61 -0.75 -2.14
CA GLU A 96 -18.53 0.27 -2.65
C GLU A 96 -17.88 1.11 -3.75
N GLU A 97 -16.62 1.52 -3.57
CA GLU A 97 -15.86 2.27 -4.57
C GLU A 97 -15.67 1.46 -5.87
N ILE A 98 -15.35 0.16 -5.76
CA ILE A 98 -15.22 -0.72 -6.93
C ILE A 98 -16.56 -0.89 -7.62
N GLU A 99 -17.65 -1.11 -6.88
CA GLU A 99 -19.00 -1.24 -7.45
C GLU A 99 -19.46 0.05 -8.17
N GLU A 100 -19.12 1.22 -7.63
CA GLU A 100 -19.40 2.51 -8.26
C GLU A 100 -18.66 2.64 -9.60
N LEU A 101 -17.36 2.33 -9.62
CA LEU A 101 -16.53 2.40 -10.82
C LEU A 101 -16.93 1.34 -11.87
N GLU A 102 -17.28 0.12 -11.44
CA GLU A 102 -17.77 -0.97 -12.30
C GLU A 102 -19.16 -0.66 -12.91
N SER A 103 -19.92 0.26 -12.32
CA SER A 103 -21.22 0.67 -12.86
C SER A 103 -21.10 1.32 -14.24
N ASP A 104 -19.93 1.85 -14.62
CA ASP A 104 -19.68 2.34 -15.97
C ASP A 104 -19.06 1.24 -16.86
N PRO A 105 -19.80 0.73 -17.87
CA PRO A 105 -19.31 -0.34 -18.72
C PRO A 105 -18.22 0.11 -19.71
N VAL A 106 -18.05 1.42 -19.93
CA VAL A 106 -16.96 1.97 -20.75
C VAL A 106 -15.68 1.93 -19.95
N LEU A 107 -15.70 2.38 -18.69
CA LEU A 107 -14.56 2.26 -17.76
C LEU A 107 -14.10 0.80 -17.64
N LEU A 108 -15.02 -0.11 -17.33
CA LEU A 108 -14.68 -1.53 -17.18
C LEU A 108 -14.06 -2.11 -18.46
N ARG A 109 -14.59 -1.76 -19.64
CA ARG A 109 -14.03 -2.22 -20.91
C ARG A 109 -12.61 -1.70 -21.11
N ASP A 110 -12.36 -0.43 -20.80
CA ASP A 110 -11.06 0.20 -21.01
C ASP A 110 -10.01 -0.38 -20.04
N VAL A 111 -10.39 -0.69 -18.79
CA VAL A 111 -9.55 -1.45 -17.84
C VAL A 111 -9.20 -2.84 -18.35
N LEU A 112 -10.19 -3.59 -18.86
CA LEU A 112 -9.95 -4.93 -19.39
C LEU A 112 -9.11 -4.93 -20.68
N ALA A 113 -9.10 -3.81 -21.41
CA ALA A 113 -8.28 -3.60 -22.60
C ALA A 113 -6.98 -2.83 -22.31
N ALA A 114 -6.66 -2.58 -21.03
CA ALA A 114 -5.52 -1.77 -20.66
C ALA A 114 -4.20 -2.38 -21.17
N THR A 115 -3.41 -1.54 -21.82
CA THR A 115 -2.07 -1.84 -22.31
C THR A 115 -1.13 -0.70 -21.94
N ARG A 116 0.18 -0.94 -22.04
CA ARG A 116 1.19 0.11 -21.85
C ARG A 116 0.93 1.34 -22.72
N GLU A 117 0.47 1.16 -23.95
CA GLU A 117 0.22 2.26 -24.88
C GLU A 117 -1.08 3.01 -24.59
N SER A 118 -2.09 2.36 -24.00
CA SER A 118 -3.40 2.97 -23.77
C SER A 118 -3.54 3.63 -22.41
N LEU A 119 -2.81 3.16 -21.39
CA LEU A 119 -2.91 3.66 -20.01
C LEU A 119 -2.70 5.18 -19.87
N PRO A 120 -1.72 5.85 -20.51
CA PRO A 120 -1.58 7.31 -20.39
C PRO A 120 -2.75 8.10 -21.00
N ASP A 121 -3.54 7.47 -21.87
CA ASP A 121 -4.74 8.06 -22.49
C ASP A 121 -6.05 7.60 -21.80
N MET A 122 -5.96 6.73 -20.79
CA MET A 122 -7.13 6.26 -20.05
C MET A 122 -7.66 7.36 -19.12
N GLU A 123 -8.97 7.32 -18.86
CA GLU A 123 -9.59 8.17 -17.88
C GLU A 123 -9.07 7.83 -16.48
N SER A 124 -8.96 8.85 -15.61
CA SER A 124 -8.48 8.70 -14.23
C SER A 124 -9.23 7.59 -13.48
N ASP A 125 -10.55 7.53 -13.62
CA ASP A 125 -11.40 6.53 -12.95
C ASP A 125 -11.10 5.10 -13.44
N ALA A 126 -10.70 4.93 -14.70
CA ALA A 126 -10.28 3.64 -15.23
C ALA A 126 -8.91 3.23 -14.65
N VAL A 127 -7.98 4.17 -14.49
CA VAL A 127 -6.69 3.91 -13.84
C VAL A 127 -6.89 3.55 -12.37
N VAL A 128 -7.76 4.26 -11.66
CA VAL A 128 -8.14 3.96 -10.27
C VAL A 128 -8.72 2.55 -10.18
N LEU A 129 -9.70 2.20 -11.01
CA LEU A 129 -10.30 0.86 -11.02
C LEU A 129 -9.27 -0.24 -11.31
N LEU A 130 -8.36 0.00 -12.26
CA LEU A 130 -7.26 -0.93 -12.55
C LEU A 130 -6.38 -1.14 -11.31
N PHE A 131 -5.98 -0.07 -10.62
CA PHE A 131 -5.17 -0.16 -9.41
C PHE A 131 -5.93 -0.87 -8.30
N ARG A 132 -7.21 -0.55 -8.11
CA ARG A 132 -8.07 -1.23 -7.16
C ARG A 132 -8.21 -2.70 -7.43
N TYR A 133 -8.07 -3.18 -8.67
CA TYR A 133 -8.05 -4.62 -8.95
C TYR A 133 -6.73 -5.29 -8.60
N VAL A 134 -5.61 -4.67 -8.94
CA VAL A 134 -4.31 -5.36 -8.99
C VAL A 134 -3.42 -5.12 -7.77
N ILE A 135 -3.61 -3.98 -7.10
CA ILE A 135 -2.85 -3.59 -5.91
C ILE A 135 -3.71 -3.91 -4.68
N ASP A 136 -3.10 -4.57 -3.71
CA ASP A 136 -3.69 -4.72 -2.38
C ASP A 136 -3.43 -3.45 -1.57
N HIS A 137 -2.15 -3.08 -1.43
CA HIS A 137 -1.75 -1.78 -0.89
C HIS A 137 -0.33 -1.41 -1.31
N VAL A 138 0.04 -0.15 -1.09
CA VAL A 138 1.39 0.37 -1.29
C VAL A 138 1.95 0.82 0.05
N ALA A 139 3.08 0.26 0.44
CA ALA A 139 3.81 0.64 1.64
C ALA A 139 5.06 1.44 1.29
N LEU A 140 5.38 2.43 2.12
CA LEU A 140 6.57 3.26 1.95
C LEU A 140 7.62 2.93 3.03
N GLY A 141 8.82 2.65 2.56
CA GLY A 141 10.03 2.47 3.36
C GLY A 141 10.72 3.81 3.68
N PRO A 142 11.84 3.75 4.43
CA PRO A 142 12.56 4.92 4.91
C PRO A 142 13.11 5.80 3.77
N GLU A 143 13.09 7.11 3.96
CA GLU A 143 13.47 8.13 2.97
C GLU A 143 14.91 8.00 2.42
N GLU A 144 15.80 7.39 3.20
CA GLU A 144 17.23 7.21 2.88
C GLU A 144 17.46 6.19 1.75
N LEU A 145 16.45 5.39 1.42
CA LEU A 145 16.51 4.39 0.35
C LEU A 145 16.18 5.02 -1.02
N PRO A 146 16.67 4.45 -2.13
CA PRO A 146 16.20 4.85 -3.46
C PRO A 146 14.72 4.50 -3.62
N LEU A 147 14.03 5.19 -4.54
CA LEU A 147 12.59 5.04 -4.77
C LEU A 147 12.15 3.57 -4.94
N GLU A 148 12.94 2.79 -5.69
CA GLU A 148 12.70 1.37 -5.95
C GLU A 148 12.72 0.49 -4.69
N ASP A 149 13.50 0.86 -3.68
CA ASP A 149 13.57 0.17 -2.39
C ASP A 149 12.63 0.80 -1.35
N ARG A 150 12.14 2.02 -1.61
CA ARG A 150 11.15 2.72 -0.77
C ARG A 150 9.74 2.24 -1.05
N VAL A 151 9.37 2.09 -2.31
CA VAL A 151 7.98 1.81 -2.69
C VAL A 151 7.78 0.30 -2.78
N MET A 152 7.09 -0.26 -1.80
CA MET A 152 6.73 -1.67 -1.75
C MET A 152 5.28 -1.82 -2.19
N ILE A 153 5.06 -2.38 -3.38
CA ILE A 153 3.72 -2.66 -3.88
C ILE A 153 3.34 -4.08 -3.47
N GLU A 154 2.38 -4.20 -2.57
CA GLU A 154 1.75 -5.48 -2.25
C GLU A 154 0.68 -5.77 -3.31
N TRP A 155 0.93 -6.79 -4.11
CA TRP A 155 0.04 -7.19 -5.18
C TRP A 155 -1.09 -8.06 -4.64
N ARG A 156 -2.29 -7.89 -5.18
CA ARG A 156 -3.42 -8.75 -4.78
C ARG A 156 -3.20 -10.22 -5.09
N VAL A 157 -2.47 -10.51 -6.16
CA VAL A 157 -2.00 -11.87 -6.45
C VAL A 157 -0.49 -11.89 -6.57
N GLU A 158 0.10 -12.88 -5.92
CA GLU A 158 1.52 -13.15 -6.05
C GLU A 158 1.90 -13.43 -7.51
N PRO A 159 3.14 -13.10 -7.91
CA PRO A 159 3.65 -13.50 -9.22
C PRO A 159 3.44 -14.99 -9.40
N ALA A 160 3.01 -15.39 -10.59
CA ALA A 160 2.97 -16.81 -10.92
C ALA A 160 4.42 -17.32 -10.82
N GLY A 161 4.76 -17.95 -9.70
CA GLY A 161 6.11 -18.38 -9.40
C GLY A 161 6.69 -19.21 -10.54
N VAL A 162 7.91 -18.85 -10.94
CA VAL A 162 8.84 -19.74 -11.65
C VAL A 162 9.23 -20.94 -10.77
#